data_AF-A0A914CFM0-F1
#
_entry.id   AF-A0A914CFM0-F1
#
_cell.length_a   1.000
_cell.length_b   1.000
_cell.length_c   1.000
_cell.angle_alpha   90.00
_cell.angle_beta   90.00
_cell.angle_gamma   90.00
#
_symmetry.space_group_name_H-M   'P 1'
#
loop_
_entity.id
_entity.type
_entity.pdbx_description
1 polymer ?
#
loop_
_entity_poly.entity_id
_entity_poly.type
_entity_poly.pdbx_seq_one_letter_code
_entity_poly.pdbx_strand_id
1 'polypeptide(L)'
;MMLKDPQHHPMGTIKFKFSRVLFWCKAIPHHFSREVKLRDVSTHLCPKDGCCVGDWCARIKHHKLADEFNGISNKRPGYTYCGQGGSWLSAGCPLPTSSCVPYRNYAQETTDSTIYKIFGCYYEEQVKILIEILDPSCAPSSFFSSSPLLLHSCWMQRCRSFFVIDFDLFYDFV
;
A
#
# COMPACT_ATOMS: atom_id res chain seq x y z
N MET A 1 -30.02 21.04 -19.67
CA MET A 1 -30.33 22.40 -19.21
C MET A 1 -30.24 23.34 -20.41
N MET A 2 -31.05 24.40 -20.47
CA MET A 2 -30.98 25.39 -21.56
C MET A 2 -29.87 26.40 -21.26
N LEU A 3 -29.00 26.63 -22.24
CA LEU A 3 -28.00 27.69 -22.20
C LEU A 3 -28.63 28.97 -22.74
N LYS A 4 -28.43 30.09 -22.02
CA LYS A 4 -28.92 31.41 -22.42
C LYS A 4 -27.77 32.40 -22.46
N ASP A 5 -27.87 33.40 -23.33
CA ASP A 5 -26.95 34.53 -23.36
C ASP A 5 -27.23 35.48 -22.16
N PRO A 6 -26.36 36.49 -21.90
CA PRO A 6 -26.60 37.50 -20.88
C PRO A 6 -27.91 38.29 -21.06
N GLN A 7 -28.40 38.40 -22.29
CA GLN A 7 -29.67 39.02 -22.69
C GLN A 7 -30.88 38.06 -22.60
N HIS A 8 -30.68 36.86 -22.03
CA HIS A 8 -31.67 35.78 -21.84
C HIS A 8 -32.19 35.09 -23.11
N HIS A 9 -31.55 35.26 -24.27
CA HIS A 9 -31.89 34.53 -25.49
C HIS A 9 -31.40 33.07 -25.42
N PRO A 10 -32.18 32.09 -25.92
CA PRO A 10 -31.79 30.69 -25.91
C PRO A 10 -30.66 30.41 -26.91
N MET A 11 -29.48 30.04 -26.42
CA MET A 11 -28.31 29.71 -27.24
C MET A 11 -28.16 28.21 -27.52
N GLY A 12 -28.81 27.34 -26.74
CA GLY A 12 -28.78 25.91 -26.98
C GLY A 12 -29.08 25.08 -25.74
N THR A 13 -28.77 23.78 -25.81
CA THR A 13 -28.99 22.84 -24.70
C THR A 13 -27.68 22.16 -24.32
N ILE A 14 -27.30 22.25 -23.05
CA ILE A 14 -26.20 21.48 -22.48
C ILE A 14 -26.78 20.23 -21.79
N LYS A 15 -26.23 19.07 -22.12
CA LYS A 15 -26.52 17.80 -21.45
C LYS A 15 -25.26 17.34 -20.71
N PHE A 16 -25.39 17.15 -19.41
CA PHE A 16 -24.37 16.51 -18.59
C PHE A 16 -24.71 15.03 -18.48
N LYS A 17 -23.75 14.17 -18.81
CA LYS A 17 -23.85 12.72 -18.61
C LYS A 17 -22.77 12.31 -17.64
N PHE A 18 -23.18 11.80 -16.49
CA PHE A 18 -22.25 11.18 -15.57
C PHE A 18 -21.58 9.99 -16.25
N SER A 19 -20.24 9.94 -16.26
CA SER A 19 -19.51 8.85 -16.89
C SER A 19 -19.09 7.81 -15.87
N ARG A 20 -18.27 8.21 -14.89
CA ARG A 20 -17.78 7.34 -13.81
C ARG A 20 -17.09 8.17 -12.72
N VAL A 21 -17.05 7.62 -11.51
CA VAL A 21 -16.14 8.05 -10.45
C VAL A 21 -14.90 7.17 -10.50
N LEU A 22 -13.72 7.79 -10.40
CA LEU A 22 -12.43 7.11 -10.28
C LEU A 22 -11.84 7.41 -8.91
N PHE A 23 -11.35 6.38 -8.23
CA PHE A 23 -10.58 6.53 -7.01
C PHE A 23 -9.12 6.18 -7.30
N TRP A 24 -8.23 7.16 -7.14
CA TRP A 24 -6.80 6.97 -7.30
C TRP A 24 -6.14 6.74 -5.95
N CYS A 25 -5.50 5.57 -5.78
CA CYS A 25 -4.70 5.31 -4.58
C CYS A 25 -3.34 6.01 -4.68
N LYS A 26 -3.11 6.98 -3.80
CA LYS A 26 -1.77 7.47 -3.48
C LYS A 26 -1.16 6.60 -2.40
N ALA A 27 -0.17 5.79 -2.79
CA ALA A 27 0.48 4.83 -1.91
C ALA A 27 1.40 5.53 -0.88
N ILE A 28 1.12 5.32 0.40
CA ILE A 28 1.92 5.83 1.52
C ILE A 28 2.71 4.64 2.12
N PRO A 29 4.05 4.64 2.05
CA PRO A 29 4.86 3.54 2.58
C PRO A 29 4.76 3.45 4.11
N HIS A 30 4.53 2.25 4.64
CA HIS A 30 4.62 2.00 6.08
C HIS A 30 5.92 1.30 6.46
N HIS A 31 6.13 0.08 5.97
CA HIS A 31 7.32 -0.71 6.26
C HIS A 31 7.57 -1.75 5.18
N PHE A 32 8.77 -2.34 5.22
CA PHE A 32 9.14 -3.46 4.36
C PHE A 32 9.09 -4.76 5.14
N SER A 33 8.63 -5.81 4.49
CA SER A 33 8.61 -7.17 5.01
C SER A 33 9.26 -8.12 4.02
N ARG A 34 9.67 -9.30 4.47
CA ARG A 34 10.22 -10.35 3.61
C ARG A 34 9.88 -11.70 4.20
N GLU A 35 9.91 -12.73 3.36
CA GLU A 35 9.80 -14.10 3.85
C GLU A 35 11.03 -14.47 4.68
N VAL A 36 10.78 -15.09 5.84
CA VAL A 36 11.83 -15.58 6.73
C VAL A 36 11.48 -16.97 7.24
N LYS A 37 12.50 -17.82 7.41
CA LYS A 37 12.38 -19.09 8.11
C LYS A 37 12.79 -18.89 9.57
N LEU A 38 11.92 -19.30 10.48
CA LEU A 38 12.26 -19.33 11.90
C LEU A 38 13.21 -20.49 12.18
N ARG A 39 14.27 -20.20 12.92
CA ARG A 39 15.27 -21.16 13.36
C ARG A 39 15.46 -21.02 14.86
N ASP A 40 15.70 -22.14 15.50
CA ASP A 40 16.02 -22.25 16.90
C ASP A 40 17.46 -22.73 17.07
N VAL A 41 18.14 -22.18 18.07
CA VAL A 41 19.43 -22.67 18.54
C VAL A 41 19.36 -22.76 20.05
N SER A 42 19.87 -23.86 20.61
CA SER A 42 19.96 -24.05 22.05
C SER A 42 21.33 -24.59 22.43
N THR A 43 21.72 -24.35 23.66
CA THR A 43 22.97 -24.89 24.22
C THR A 43 22.74 -25.21 25.68
N HIS A 44 23.20 -26.38 26.11
CA HIS A 44 23.13 -26.78 27.50
C HIS A 44 24.43 -26.34 28.19
N LEU A 45 24.30 -25.52 29.24
CA LEU A 45 25.42 -24.98 30.01
C LEU A 45 25.34 -25.45 31.45
N CYS A 46 26.45 -25.95 31.97
CA CYS A 46 26.54 -26.35 33.36
C CYS A 46 26.54 -25.13 34.29
N PRO A 47 26.20 -25.32 35.57
CA PRO A 47 26.25 -24.23 36.54
C PRO A 47 27.65 -23.64 36.62
N LYS A 48 27.72 -22.31 36.70
CA LYS A 48 28.97 -21.51 36.68
C LYS A 48 29.77 -21.58 35.37
N ASP A 49 29.17 -22.08 34.30
CA ASP A 49 29.78 -22.12 32.97
C ASP A 49 29.15 -21.08 32.04
N GLY A 50 29.99 -20.37 31.26
CA GLY A 50 29.56 -19.29 30.36
C GLY A 50 28.58 -18.30 31.01
N CYS A 51 27.41 -18.14 30.40
CA CYS A 51 26.35 -17.27 30.85
C CYS A 51 25.53 -17.85 32.02
N CYS A 52 25.69 -19.13 32.36
CA CYS A 52 24.97 -19.81 33.44
C CYS A 52 25.57 -19.52 34.82
N VAL A 53 25.61 -18.23 35.21
CA VAL A 53 26.11 -17.77 36.51
C VAL A 53 24.98 -17.13 37.34
N GLY A 54 24.73 -17.71 38.52
CA GLY A 54 23.63 -17.30 39.40
C GLY A 54 22.27 -17.48 38.72
N ASP A 55 21.33 -16.55 38.98
CA ASP A 55 19.98 -16.61 38.42
C ASP A 55 19.90 -16.01 37.02
N TRP A 56 20.77 -16.44 36.09
CA TRP A 56 20.78 -15.89 34.74
C TRP A 56 19.49 -16.19 33.98
N CYS A 57 18.99 -17.43 34.05
CA CYS A 57 17.72 -17.80 33.41
C CYS A 57 16.53 -16.96 33.91
N ALA A 58 16.52 -16.55 35.17
CA ALA A 58 15.44 -15.73 35.71
C ALA A 58 15.55 -14.26 35.32
N ARG A 59 16.76 -13.79 34.97
CA ARG A 59 17.05 -12.38 34.68
C ARG A 59 17.25 -12.06 33.21
N ILE A 60 17.26 -13.07 32.33
CA ILE A 60 17.45 -12.83 30.91
C ILE A 60 16.30 -12.01 30.33
N LYS A 61 16.66 -11.00 29.53
CA LYS A 61 15.72 -10.27 28.69
C LYS A 61 15.71 -10.88 27.28
N HIS A 62 14.58 -10.81 26.60
CA HIS A 62 14.39 -11.40 25.28
C HIS A 62 15.37 -10.90 24.20
N HIS A 63 15.94 -9.70 24.34
CA HIS A 63 16.93 -9.16 23.40
C HIS A 63 18.39 -9.46 23.79
N LYS A 64 18.62 -10.05 24.96
CA LYS A 64 19.98 -10.36 25.41
C LYS A 64 20.54 -11.50 24.56
N LEU A 65 21.76 -11.29 24.06
CA LEU A 65 22.48 -12.30 23.30
C LEU A 65 23.36 -13.09 24.27
N ALA A 66 23.39 -14.40 24.08
CA ALA A 66 24.32 -15.28 24.78
C ALA A 66 25.54 -15.46 23.87
N ASP A 67 26.74 -15.29 24.40
CA ASP A 67 27.99 -15.38 23.62
C ASP A 67 28.23 -16.82 23.13
N GLU A 68 27.57 -17.79 23.77
CA GLU A 68 27.63 -19.22 23.45
C GLU A 68 26.86 -19.57 22.17
N PHE A 69 25.95 -18.69 21.72
CA PHE A 69 25.28 -18.92 20.46
C PHE A 69 26.18 -18.60 19.27
N ASN A 70 26.05 -19.38 18.20
CA ASN A 70 26.77 -19.14 16.95
C ASN A 70 26.52 -17.69 16.47
N GLY A 71 27.58 -16.98 16.06
CA GLY A 71 27.52 -15.57 15.66
C GLY A 71 26.50 -15.27 14.56
N ILE A 72 26.09 -16.27 13.77
CA ILE A 72 25.01 -16.15 12.78
C ILE A 72 23.64 -15.88 13.44
N SER A 73 23.35 -16.53 14.57
CA SER A 73 22.07 -16.38 15.29
C SER A 73 21.97 -15.03 16.04
N ASN A 74 23.11 -14.54 16.54
CA ASN A 74 23.22 -13.26 17.23
C ASN A 74 23.16 -12.07 16.27
N LYS A 75 23.56 -12.25 15.01
CA LYS A 75 23.44 -11.24 13.94
C LYS A 75 22.02 -11.11 13.38
N ARG A 76 21.12 -12.03 13.71
CA ARG A 76 19.76 -12.08 13.15
C ARG A 76 18.71 -11.64 14.16
N PRO A 77 17.62 -10.98 13.70
CA PRO A 77 16.54 -10.57 14.57
C PRO A 77 15.87 -11.81 15.17
N GLY A 78 15.61 -11.75 16.48
CA GLY A 78 15.14 -12.91 17.23
C GLY A 78 15.06 -12.66 18.72
N TYR A 79 14.46 -13.60 19.43
CA TYR A 79 14.25 -13.58 20.87
C TYR A 79 14.99 -14.72 21.55
N THR A 80 15.65 -14.39 22.65
CA THR A 80 16.37 -15.33 23.52
C THR A 80 15.54 -15.63 24.76
N TYR A 81 15.57 -16.88 25.17
CA TYR A 81 14.89 -17.41 26.35
C TYR A 81 15.85 -18.34 27.11
N CYS A 82 15.46 -18.74 28.32
CA CYS A 82 16.22 -19.69 29.12
C CYS A 82 15.27 -20.65 29.82
N GLY A 83 15.54 -21.96 29.69
CA GLY A 83 14.95 -22.99 30.53
C GLY A 83 15.96 -23.43 31.60
N GLN A 84 15.47 -23.81 32.79
CA GLN A 84 16.28 -24.57 33.73
C GLN A 84 16.37 -26.02 33.27
N GLY A 85 17.58 -26.60 33.32
CA GLY A 85 17.84 -27.99 32.97
C GLY A 85 18.08 -28.87 34.20
N GLY A 86 18.59 -30.08 33.95
CA GLY A 86 18.92 -31.05 34.99
C GLY A 86 20.09 -30.61 35.87
N SER A 87 20.23 -31.25 37.03
CA SER A 87 21.31 -30.97 37.98
C SER A 87 22.26 -32.16 38.09
N TRP A 88 23.47 -31.91 38.62
CA TRP A 88 24.43 -32.94 39.02
C TRP A 88 24.90 -33.86 37.88
N LEU A 89 25.57 -34.95 38.25
CA LEU A 89 26.16 -35.94 37.34
C LEU A 89 25.11 -36.58 36.42
N SER A 90 23.84 -36.65 36.84
CA SER A 90 22.73 -37.14 36.01
C SER A 90 22.51 -36.30 34.74
N ALA A 91 22.90 -35.03 34.76
CA ALA A 91 22.81 -34.12 33.63
C ALA A 91 24.17 -33.83 32.98
N GLY A 92 25.23 -34.56 33.36
CA GLY A 92 26.59 -34.34 32.86
C GLY A 92 27.30 -33.12 33.47
N CYS A 93 26.81 -32.58 34.59
CA CYS A 93 27.40 -31.42 35.25
C CYS A 93 28.05 -31.77 36.60
N PRO A 94 29.18 -31.13 36.97
CA PRO A 94 29.90 -31.44 38.22
C PRO A 94 29.25 -30.83 39.47
N LEU A 95 28.29 -29.89 39.31
CA LEU A 95 27.69 -29.13 40.41
C LEU A 95 26.23 -29.54 40.66
N PRO A 96 25.74 -29.53 41.92
CA PRO A 96 24.41 -30.00 42.30
C PRO A 96 23.30 -28.97 42.07
N THR A 97 23.63 -27.90 41.36
CA THR A 97 22.72 -26.82 40.98
C THR A 97 22.13 -27.08 39.60
N SER A 98 20.97 -26.48 39.31
CA SER A 98 20.30 -26.59 38.01
C SER A 98 21.17 -26.03 36.90
N SER A 99 21.29 -26.77 35.79
CA SER A 99 21.90 -26.27 34.56
C SER A 99 21.02 -25.21 33.89
N CYS A 100 21.62 -24.45 32.96
CA CYS A 100 20.90 -23.49 32.14
C CYS A 100 20.80 -24.00 30.71
N VAL A 101 19.63 -23.84 30.10
CA VAL A 101 19.38 -24.14 28.68
C VAL A 101 18.95 -22.85 27.99
N PRO A 102 19.89 -21.94 27.68
CA PRO A 102 19.61 -20.84 26.79
C PRO A 102 19.16 -21.36 25.41
N TYR A 103 18.10 -20.76 24.89
CA TYR A 103 17.67 -20.99 23.51
C TYR A 103 17.23 -19.69 22.85
N ARG A 104 17.46 -19.57 21.55
CA ARG A 104 17.14 -18.39 20.76
C ARG A 104 16.39 -18.77 19.50
N ASN A 105 15.25 -18.13 19.32
CA ASN A 105 14.45 -18.20 18.10
C ASN A 105 14.78 -16.98 17.26
N TYR A 106 15.33 -17.18 16.07
CA TYR A 106 15.72 -16.09 15.16
C TYR A 106 15.16 -16.30 13.76
N ALA A 107 14.91 -15.19 13.07
CA ALA A 107 14.48 -15.18 11.69
C ALA A 107 15.69 -15.26 10.76
N GLN A 108 15.71 -16.27 9.90
CA GLN A 108 16.70 -16.45 8.85
C GLN A 108 16.06 -16.21 7.48
N GLU A 109 16.65 -15.30 6.71
CA GLU A 109 16.23 -15.01 5.34
C GLU A 109 16.35 -16.26 4.46
N THR A 110 15.35 -16.47 3.60
CA THR A 110 15.42 -17.47 2.53
C THR A 110 16.30 -16.95 1.39
N THR A 111 16.99 -17.84 0.69
CA THR A 111 17.94 -17.48 -0.39
C THR A 111 17.28 -16.68 -1.52
N ASP A 112 15.96 -16.79 -1.67
CA ASP A 112 15.15 -16.13 -2.71
C ASP A 112 14.10 -15.19 -2.08
N SER A 113 14.41 -14.57 -0.94
CA SER A 113 13.43 -13.74 -0.23
C SER A 113 13.18 -12.43 -0.97
N THR A 114 12.04 -12.32 -1.65
CA THR A 114 11.56 -11.05 -2.22
C THR A 114 11.18 -10.08 -1.10
N ILE A 115 11.61 -8.81 -1.23
CA ILE A 115 11.25 -7.75 -0.27
C ILE A 115 9.91 -7.16 -0.70
N TYR A 116 8.91 -7.28 0.17
CA TYR A 116 7.59 -6.70 0.00
C TYR A 116 7.52 -5.33 0.65
N LYS A 117 6.93 -4.38 -0.06
CA LYS A 117 6.60 -3.06 0.48
C LYS A 117 5.15 -3.07 0.94
N ILE A 118 4.94 -2.89 2.24
CA ILE A 118 3.59 -2.71 2.80
C ILE A 118 3.30 -1.21 2.80
N PHE A 119 2.21 -0.82 2.15
CA PHE A 119 1.78 0.56 2.01
C PHE A 119 0.27 0.68 2.21
N GLY A 120 -0.16 1.83 2.72
CA GLY A 120 -1.56 2.22 2.77
C GLY A 120 -1.93 3.06 1.55
N CYS A 121 -3.23 3.18 1.28
CA CYS A 121 -3.76 4.04 0.22
C CYS A 121 -4.47 5.25 0.84
N TYR A 122 -4.08 6.45 0.45
CA TYR A 122 -4.94 7.63 0.53
C TYR A 122 -5.66 7.76 -0.82
N TYR A 123 -6.99 7.82 -0.82
CA TYR A 123 -7.78 7.83 -2.05
C TYR A 123 -8.13 9.26 -2.46
N GLU A 124 -7.87 9.59 -3.72
CA GLU A 124 -8.36 10.82 -4.35
C GLU A 124 -9.52 10.48 -5.28
N GLU A 125 -10.63 11.18 -5.13
CA GLU A 125 -11.84 11.00 -5.93
C GLU A 125 -11.83 11.94 -7.14
N GLN A 126 -12.08 11.37 -8.32
CA GLN A 126 -12.27 12.13 -9.56
C GLN A 126 -13.59 11.76 -10.22
N VAL A 127 -14.45 12.75 -10.44
CA VAL A 127 -15.74 12.54 -11.09
C VAL A 127 -15.63 12.95 -12.56
N LYS A 128 -15.76 11.96 -13.46
CA LYS A 128 -15.75 12.22 -14.90
C LYS A 128 -17.17 12.46 -15.40
N ILE A 129 -17.38 13.63 -16.00
CA ILE A 129 -18.65 14.04 -16.61
C ILE A 129 -18.43 14.30 -18.10
N LEU A 130 -19.31 13.76 -18.92
CA LEU A 130 -19.37 14.05 -20.35
C LEU A 130 -20.34 15.20 -20.59
N ILE A 131 -19.86 16.24 -21.26
CA ILE A 131 -20.66 17.42 -21.59
C ILE A 131 -20.97 17.38 -23.09
N GLU A 132 -22.26 17.32 -23.41
CA GLU A 132 -22.75 17.41 -24.78
C GLU A 132 -23.46 18.75 -24.96
N ILE A 133 -22.92 19.61 -25.83
CA ILE A 133 -23.54 20.90 -26.18
C ILE A 133 -24.29 20.73 -27.50
N LEU A 134 -25.59 21.02 -27.49
CA LEU A 134 -26.46 21.00 -28.65
C LEU A 134 -26.81 22.45 -29.00
N ASP A 135 -26.20 22.96 -30.08
CA ASP A 135 -26.47 24.29 -30.60
C ASP A 135 -27.53 24.23 -31.73
N PRO A 136 -28.70 24.87 -31.56
CA PRO A 136 -29.75 24.91 -32.58
C PRO A 136 -29.36 25.75 -33.80
N SER A 137 -28.38 26.66 -33.71
CA SER A 137 -27.89 27.45 -34.86
C SER A 137 -27.11 26.60 -35.87
N CYS A 138 -26.69 25.39 -35.48
CA CYS A 138 -26.07 24.41 -36.38
C CYS A 138 -27.07 23.44 -37.02
N ALA A 139 -28.38 23.59 -36.78
CA ALA A 139 -29.38 22.84 -37.54
C ALA A 139 -29.38 23.37 -38.99
N PRO A 140 -29.26 22.52 -40.02
CA PRO A 140 -29.41 22.97 -41.39
C PRO A 140 -30.83 23.53 -41.53
N SER A 141 -30.94 24.86 -41.56
CA SER A 141 -32.18 25.53 -41.88
C SER A 141 -32.63 25.00 -43.24
N SER A 142 -33.78 24.34 -43.29
CA SER A 142 -34.47 24.03 -44.54
C SER A 142 -34.94 25.35 -45.16
N PHE A 143 -34.01 26.09 -45.76
CA PHE A 143 -34.32 27.17 -46.66
C PHE A 143 -34.79 26.54 -47.97
N PHE A 144 -36.11 26.39 -48.09
CA PHE A 144 -36.78 26.43 -49.37
C PHE A 144 -36.54 27.83 -49.97
N SER A 145 -35.46 27.98 -50.73
CA SER A 145 -35.25 29.13 -51.61
C SER A 145 -35.52 28.68 -53.04
N SER A 146 -36.73 28.94 -53.51
CA SER A 146 -37.10 28.88 -54.91
C SER A 146 -36.44 30.04 -55.67
N SER A 147 -35.15 29.91 -56.01
CA SER A 147 -34.47 30.71 -57.02
C SER A 147 -33.16 30.02 -57.40
N PRO A 148 -32.96 29.61 -58.68
CA PRO A 148 -31.69 29.12 -59.16
C PRO A 148 -30.77 30.31 -59.39
N LEU A 149 -29.45 30.10 -59.35
CA LEU A 149 -28.39 31.09 -59.49
C LEU A 149 -27.93 31.71 -58.16
N LEU A 150 -27.19 30.91 -57.39
CA LEU A 150 -25.90 31.26 -56.77
C LEU A 150 -25.39 29.99 -56.06
N LEU A 151 -24.83 29.09 -56.85
CA LEU A 151 -24.03 27.95 -56.38
C LEU A 151 -22.64 28.50 -56.07
N HIS A 152 -22.32 28.80 -54.81
CA HIS A 152 -20.96 28.63 -54.30
C HIS A 152 -20.99 28.64 -52.76
N SER A 153 -20.43 27.56 -52.18
CA SER A 153 -19.98 27.40 -50.80
C SER A 153 -21.02 27.44 -49.66
N CYS A 154 -21.64 26.30 -49.37
CA CYS A 154 -22.02 25.94 -48.01
C CYS A 154 -21.98 24.40 -47.86
N TRP A 155 -20.79 23.83 -47.68
CA TRP A 155 -20.61 22.41 -47.40
C TRP A 155 -19.63 22.24 -46.23
N MET A 156 -20.05 21.42 -45.26
CA MET A 156 -19.37 20.97 -44.04
C MET A 156 -19.31 21.93 -42.83
N GLN A 157 -20.42 22.05 -42.10
CA GLN A 157 -20.38 22.37 -40.67
C GLN A 157 -20.77 21.14 -39.84
N ARG A 158 -19.75 20.45 -39.34
CA ARG A 158 -19.85 19.30 -38.45
C ARG A 158 -19.89 19.80 -37.00
N CYS A 159 -21.04 20.31 -36.55
CA CYS A 159 -21.19 20.78 -35.16
C CYS A 159 -21.41 19.60 -34.20
N ARG A 160 -20.31 18.99 -33.74
CA ARG A 160 -20.28 18.16 -32.53
C ARG A 160 -18.92 18.36 -31.87
N SER A 161 -18.86 19.30 -30.95
CA SER A 161 -17.68 19.49 -30.10
C SER A 161 -17.88 18.68 -28.82
N PHE A 162 -17.15 17.58 -28.69
CA PHE A 162 -17.07 16.84 -27.43
C PHE A 162 -15.95 17.46 -26.59
N PHE A 163 -16.31 17.99 -25.42
CA PHE A 163 -15.33 18.41 -24.43
C PHE A 163 -15.42 17.46 -23.23
N VAL A 164 -14.29 16.84 -22.90
CA VAL A 164 -14.12 16.13 -21.63
C VAL A 164 -13.50 17.15 -20.68
N ILE A 165 -14.25 17.55 -19.65
CA ILE A 165 -13.74 18.41 -18.58
C ILE A 165 -13.61 17.51 -17.35
N ASP A 166 -12.37 17.27 -16.92
CA ASP A 166 -12.07 16.61 -15.66
C ASP A 166 -12.24 17.65 -14.54
N PHE A 167 -13.20 17.42 -13.63
CA PHE A 167 -13.39 18.25 -12.44
C PHE A 167 -12.67 17.57 -11.27
N ASP A 168 -11.53 18.11 -10.85
CA ASP A 168 -10.89 17.78 -9.58
C ASP A 168 -11.66 18.48 -8.45
N LEU A 169 -12.66 17.79 -7.91
CA LEU A 169 -13.36 18.24 -6.71
C LEU A 169 -12.57 17.78 -5.48
N PHE A 170 -11.65 18.62 -5.01
CA PHE A 170 -11.04 18.48 -3.68
C PHE A 170 -12.11 18.74 -2.62
N TYR A 171 -12.68 17.68 -2.05
CA TYR A 171 -13.40 17.74 -0.78
C TYR A 171 -12.46 17.28 0.33
N ASP A 172 -11.90 18.23 1.07
CA ASP A 172 -11.22 17.95 2.34
C ASP A 172 -12.27 17.58 3.38
N PHE A 173 -12.43 16.28 3.66
CA PHE A 173 -13.09 15.82 4.88
C PHE A 173 -12.02 15.68 5.97
N VAL A 174 -12.03 16.65 6.90
CA VAL A 174 -11.33 16.63 8.19
C VAL A 174 -11.99 15.61 9.11
#